data_AF-A0A2G9URN5-F1
#
_entry.id   AF-A0A2G9URN5-F1
#
_cell.length_a   1.000
_cell.length_b   1.000
_cell.length_c   1.000
_cell.angle_alpha   90.00
_cell.angle_beta   90.00
_cell.angle_gamma   90.00
#
_symmetry.space_group_name_H-M   'P 1'
#
loop_
_entity.id
_entity.type
_entity.pdbx_description
1 polymer ?
#
loop_
_entity_poly.entity_id
_entity_poly.type
_entity_poly.pdbx_seq_one_letter_code
_entity_poly.pdbx_strand_id
1 'polypeptide(L)'
;MASAAPPLGPQLGQRGLNVANFCKEFNKETGHIKPGVPLPTRISIKPDRTYDLEICTPATSWLLKQAAGITRGKQNPGDIAGKISLKHVYEIAKVKSRDKVLQGVPLEFICRQIVQQCRTLGIQVQREDLNPVELKKFLDERREIVAEQLKALADKKAAKMLRTT
;
A
#
# COMPACT_ATOMS: atom_id res chain seq x y z
N MET A 1 0.47 12.90 -8.17
CA MET A 1 1.65 13.69 -8.57
C MET A 1 2.33 14.16 -7.30
N ALA A 2 3.65 14.05 -7.22
CA ALA A 2 4.38 14.57 -6.07
C ALA A 2 4.27 16.10 -6.05
N SER A 3 3.91 16.65 -4.90
CA SER A 3 3.86 18.08 -4.63
C SER A 3 4.73 18.36 -3.41
N ALA A 4 5.35 19.54 -3.36
CA ALA A 4 6.21 19.98 -2.27
C ALA A 4 5.43 20.28 -0.95
N ALA A 5 4.17 19.86 -0.87
CA ALA A 5 3.33 19.99 0.30
C ALA A 5 3.96 19.31 1.54
N PRO A 6 3.69 19.83 2.76
CA PRO A 6 4.11 19.19 4.00
C PRO A 6 3.50 17.79 4.02
N PRO A 7 4.25 16.67 4.14
CA PRO A 7 5.48 16.39 4.91
C PRO A 7 6.80 16.29 4.11
N LEU A 8 6.75 16.27 2.78
CA LEU A 8 7.94 16.01 1.95
C LEU A 8 8.89 17.22 1.90
N GLY A 9 8.34 18.43 1.77
CA GLY A 9 9.12 19.67 1.71
C GLY A 9 10.02 19.87 2.95
N PRO A 10 9.48 19.84 4.19
CA PRO A 10 10.29 20.02 5.39
C PRO A 10 11.36 18.93 5.59
N GLN A 11 11.03 17.66 5.31
CA GLN A 11 11.98 16.55 5.53
C GLN A 11 13.17 16.59 4.57
N LEU A 12 12.93 16.89 3.29
CA LEU A 12 13.98 17.01 2.29
C LEU A 12 14.78 18.32 2.44
N GLY A 13 14.10 19.41 2.80
CA GLY A 13 14.73 20.69 3.08
C GLY A 13 15.70 20.65 4.28
N GLN A 14 15.32 19.95 5.37
CA GLN A 14 16.22 19.73 6.52
C GLN A 14 17.51 18.98 6.15
N ARG A 15 17.49 18.20 5.08
CA ARG A 15 18.65 17.46 4.57
C ARG A 15 19.43 18.21 3.48
N GLY A 16 19.04 19.45 3.17
CA GLY A 16 19.72 20.29 2.18
C GLY A 16 19.48 19.88 0.73
N LEU A 17 18.42 19.12 0.44
CA LEU A 17 18.08 18.67 -0.91
C LEU A 17 17.17 19.67 -1.63
N ASN A 18 17.32 19.77 -2.95
CA ASN A 18 16.43 20.58 -3.78
C ASN A 18 15.10 19.84 -4.05
N VAL A 19 14.06 20.23 -3.30
CA VAL A 19 12.72 19.62 -3.34
C VAL A 19 12.07 19.75 -4.73
N ALA A 20 12.29 20.87 -5.44
CA ALA A 20 11.69 21.09 -6.74
C ALA A 20 12.27 20.16 -7.82
N ASN A 21 13.58 19.90 -7.77
CA ASN A 21 14.21 18.94 -8.67
C ASN A 21 13.73 17.50 -8.37
N PHE A 22 13.66 17.13 -7.10
CA PHE A 22 13.14 15.83 -6.69
C PHE A 22 11.71 15.59 -7.20
N CYS A 23 10.80 16.56 -7.03
CA CYS A 23 9.42 16.41 -7.51
C CYS A 23 9.34 16.25 -9.03
N LYS A 24 10.20 16.94 -9.80
CA LYS A 24 10.26 16.80 -11.26
C LYS A 24 10.76 15.42 -11.68
N GLU A 25 11.87 14.97 -11.08
CA GLU A 25 12.46 13.66 -11.37
C GLU A 25 11.52 12.51 -11.01
N PHE A 26 10.92 12.57 -9.81
CA PHE A 26 9.93 11.59 -9.38
C PHE A 26 8.72 11.54 -10.30
N ASN A 27 8.17 12.69 -10.71
CA ASN A 27 7.01 12.72 -11.61
C ASN A 27 7.36 12.23 -13.03
N LYS A 28 8.60 12.46 -13.49
CA LYS A 28 9.10 11.94 -14.78
C LYS A 28 9.20 10.42 -14.74
N GLU A 29 9.81 9.86 -13.70
CA GLU A 29 9.95 8.41 -13.55
C GLU A 29 8.60 7.72 -13.31
N THR A 30 7.70 8.33 -12.53
CA THR A 30 6.39 7.73 -12.21
C THR A 30 5.29 8.03 -13.22
N GLY A 31 5.55 8.77 -14.29
CA GLY A 31 4.54 9.18 -15.27
C GLY A 31 3.82 8.03 -15.98
N HIS A 32 4.43 6.85 -16.04
CA HIS A 32 3.85 5.64 -16.63
C HIS A 32 2.95 4.85 -15.65
N ILE A 33 2.96 5.19 -14.37
CA ILE A 33 2.22 4.50 -13.32
C ILE A 33 0.90 5.25 -13.06
N LYS A 34 -0.18 4.49 -12.83
CA LYS A 34 -1.50 5.09 -12.56
C LYS A 34 -1.43 6.06 -11.38
N PRO A 35 -2.06 7.25 -11.50
CA PRO A 35 -2.08 8.21 -10.40
C PRO A 35 -2.84 7.62 -9.20
N GLY A 36 -2.31 7.81 -8.00
CA GLY A 36 -2.91 7.32 -6.75
C GLY A 36 -2.33 6.00 -6.22
N VAL A 37 -1.40 5.38 -6.94
CA VAL A 37 -0.67 4.21 -6.44
C VAL A 37 0.43 4.65 -5.48
N PRO A 38 0.45 4.16 -4.23
CA PRO A 38 1.51 4.48 -3.27
C PRO A 38 2.80 3.73 -3.63
N LEU A 39 3.81 4.48 -4.04
CA LEU A 39 5.14 3.98 -4.37
C LEU A 39 6.11 4.30 -3.23
N PRO A 40 6.69 3.28 -2.57
CA PRO A 40 7.76 3.50 -1.61
C PRO A 40 9.03 3.93 -2.33
N THR A 41 9.60 5.05 -1.89
CA THR A 41 10.83 5.62 -2.46
C THR A 41 11.93 5.65 -1.41
N ARG A 42 13.13 5.23 -1.79
CA ARG A 42 14.35 5.38 -0.99
C ARG A 42 15.20 6.49 -1.60
N ILE A 43 15.71 7.35 -0.73
CA ILE A 43 16.59 8.46 -1.11
C ILE A 43 17.91 8.24 -0.39
N SER A 44 18.97 8.00 -1.15
CA SER A 44 20.33 7.89 -0.62
C SER A 44 21.05 9.21 -0.84
N ILE A 45 21.46 9.87 0.24
CA ILE A 45 22.10 11.19 0.18
C ILE A 45 23.61 11.00 0.26
N LYS A 46 24.33 11.54 -0.72
CA LYS A 46 25.80 11.54 -0.76
C LYS A 46 26.37 12.77 -0.06
N PRO A 47 27.65 12.74 0.37
CA PRO A 47 28.29 13.87 1.08
C PRO A 47 28.35 15.16 0.26
N ASP A 48 28.35 15.06 -1.07
CA ASP A 48 28.29 16.18 -2.03
C ASP A 48 26.88 16.78 -2.20
N ARG A 49 25.91 16.37 -1.37
CA ARG A 49 24.49 16.81 -1.42
C ARG A 49 23.75 16.40 -2.69
N THR A 50 24.33 15.52 -3.50
CA THR A 50 23.59 14.79 -4.53
C THR A 50 22.81 13.65 -3.88
N TYR A 51 21.77 13.19 -4.58
CA TYR A 51 20.91 12.12 -4.10
C TYR A 51 20.71 11.08 -5.20
N ASP A 52 20.67 9.80 -4.82
CA ASP A 52 20.16 8.73 -5.68
C ASP A 52 18.72 8.43 -5.29
N LEU A 53 17.83 8.49 -6.28
CA LEU A 53 16.43 8.13 -6.14
C LEU A 53 16.24 6.67 -6.54
N GLU A 54 15.72 5.87 -5.63
CA GLU A 54 15.27 4.50 -5.93
C GLU A 54 13.77 4.37 -5.68
N ILE A 55 13.03 4.17 -6.77
CA ILE A 55 11.58 3.95 -6.74
C ILE A 55 11.34 2.44 -6.72
N CYS A 56 10.72 1.95 -5.65
CA CYS A 56 10.30 0.55 -5.56
C CYS A 56 8.89 0.36 -6.14
N THR A 57 8.54 -0.90 -6.41
CA THR A 57 7.19 -1.30 -6.80
C THR A 57 6.16 -0.91 -5.73
N PRO A 58 4.86 -0.82 -6.11
CA PRO A 58 3.80 -0.41 -5.19
C PRO A 58 3.81 -1.18 -3.87
N ALA A 59 3.37 -0.50 -2.81
CA ALA A 59 3.29 -1.11 -1.49
C ALA A 59 2.49 -2.42 -1.53
N THR A 60 3.02 -3.49 -0.93
CA THR A 60 2.37 -4.82 -0.91
C THR A 60 0.95 -4.74 -0.35
N SER A 61 0.73 -3.90 0.67
CA SER A 61 -0.60 -3.67 1.23
C SER A 61 -1.59 -3.11 0.20
N TRP A 62 -1.14 -2.23 -0.69
CA TRP A 62 -1.98 -1.70 -1.77
C TRP A 62 -2.27 -2.77 -2.83
N LEU A 63 -1.26 -3.53 -3.25
CA LEU A 63 -1.43 -4.62 -4.22
C LEU A 63 -2.40 -5.70 -3.72
N LEU A 64 -2.28 -6.08 -2.44
CA LEU A 64 -3.18 -7.05 -1.81
C LEU A 64 -4.61 -6.53 -1.71
N LYS A 65 -4.78 -5.25 -1.38
CA LYS A 65 -6.10 -4.60 -1.33
C LYS A 65 -6.76 -4.56 -2.70
N GLN A 66 -6.01 -4.23 -3.75
CA GLN A 66 -6.51 -4.25 -5.12
C GLN A 66 -6.87 -5.66 -5.59
N ALA A 67 -6.01 -6.66 -5.31
CA ALA A 67 -6.28 -8.05 -5.66
C ALA A 67 -7.51 -8.63 -4.92
N ALA A 68 -7.76 -8.19 -3.69
CA ALA A 68 -8.93 -8.58 -2.92
C ALA A 68 -10.18 -7.72 -3.21
N GLY A 69 -10.07 -6.63 -3.97
CA GLY A 69 -11.17 -5.69 -4.23
C GLY A 69 -11.60 -4.86 -3.02
N ILE A 70 -10.74 -4.70 -2.02
CA ILE A 70 -11.04 -4.03 -0.75
C ILE A 70 -10.35 -2.67 -0.65
N THR A 71 -10.97 -1.71 0.02
CA THR A 71 -10.39 -0.38 0.27
C THR A 71 -9.68 -0.32 1.63
N ARG A 72 -10.21 -1.04 2.62
CA ARG A 72 -9.75 -1.04 4.02
C ARG A 72 -9.49 -2.48 4.49
N GLY A 73 -8.46 -2.66 5.31
CA GLY A 73 -8.17 -3.94 5.97
C GLY A 73 -9.02 -4.16 7.22
N LYS A 74 -8.73 -5.24 7.97
CA LYS A 74 -9.44 -5.56 9.21
C LYS A 74 -9.29 -4.44 10.26
N GLN A 75 -10.38 -4.13 10.95
CA GLN A 75 -10.37 -3.20 12.09
C GLN A 75 -10.39 -3.96 13.42
N ASN A 76 -11.07 -5.11 13.46
CA ASN A 76 -11.17 -5.95 14.64
C ASN A 76 -10.28 -7.21 14.49
N PRO A 77 -9.70 -7.72 15.58
CA PRO A 77 -9.05 -9.03 15.57
C PRO A 77 -10.02 -10.13 15.10
N GLY A 78 -9.56 -11.04 14.25
CA GLY A 78 -10.38 -12.14 13.72
C GLY A 78 -11.27 -11.79 12.52
N ASP A 79 -11.43 -10.51 12.19
CA ASP A 79 -12.25 -10.06 11.07
C ASP A 79 -11.58 -10.33 9.71
N ILE A 80 -12.37 -10.87 8.77
CA ILE A 80 -11.94 -11.21 7.42
C ILE A 80 -12.34 -10.04 6.52
N ALA A 81 -11.34 -9.29 6.06
CA ALA A 81 -11.54 -8.15 5.19
C ALA A 81 -11.69 -8.55 3.72
N GLY A 82 -11.02 -9.61 3.28
CA GLY A 82 -10.98 -10.03 1.88
C GLY A 82 -10.56 -11.49 1.71
N LYS A 83 -10.74 -12.03 0.51
CA LYS A 83 -10.30 -13.38 0.14
C LYS A 83 -9.48 -13.30 -1.14
N ILE A 84 -8.36 -14.03 -1.20
CA ILE A 84 -7.51 -14.13 -2.40
C ILE A 84 -7.06 -15.57 -2.61
N SER A 85 -6.80 -15.95 -3.87
CA SER A 85 -6.18 -17.24 -4.20
C SER A 85 -4.65 -17.16 -4.19
N LEU A 86 -3.98 -18.29 -3.99
CA LEU A 86 -2.52 -18.44 -4.12
C LEU A 86 -1.97 -17.94 -5.47
N LYS A 87 -2.74 -18.03 -6.56
CA LYS A 87 -2.35 -17.51 -7.88
C LYS A 87 -2.04 -16.00 -7.81
N HIS A 88 -2.91 -15.24 -7.14
CA HIS A 88 -2.74 -13.79 -6.95
C HIS A 88 -1.51 -13.48 -6.08
N VAL A 89 -1.26 -14.29 -5.04
CA VAL A 89 -0.06 -14.12 -4.20
C VAL A 89 1.22 -14.28 -5.02
N TYR A 90 1.26 -15.27 -5.90
CA TYR A 90 2.41 -15.53 -6.76
C TYR A 90 2.64 -14.44 -7.80
N GLU A 91 1.57 -13.93 -8.42
CA GLU A 91 1.63 -12.78 -9.33
C GLU A 91 2.21 -11.54 -8.64
N ILE A 92 1.71 -11.22 -7.43
CA ILE A 92 2.20 -10.10 -6.62
C ILE A 92 3.66 -10.32 -6.23
N ALA A 93 4.05 -11.56 -5.88
CA ALA A 93 5.44 -11.90 -5.57
C ALA A 93 6.37 -11.68 -6.76
N LYS A 94 5.96 -12.06 -7.98
CA LYS A 94 6.71 -11.82 -9.22
C LYS A 94 6.92 -10.34 -9.49
N VAL A 95 5.87 -9.53 -9.34
CA VAL A 95 5.97 -8.08 -9.50
C VAL A 95 6.97 -7.52 -8.48
N LYS A 96 6.83 -7.92 -7.21
CA LYS A 96 7.64 -7.40 -6.12
C LYS A 96 9.10 -7.87 -6.16
N SER A 97 9.37 -9.04 -6.71
CA SER A 97 10.72 -9.58 -6.90
C SER A 97 11.59 -8.73 -7.83
N ARG A 98 10.99 -7.79 -8.60
CA ARG A 98 11.73 -6.82 -9.43
C ARG A 98 12.34 -5.69 -8.60
N ASP A 99 11.94 -5.53 -7.34
CA ASP A 99 12.53 -4.54 -6.45
C ASP A 99 14.02 -4.85 -6.22
N LYS A 100 14.89 -3.84 -6.35
CA LYS A 100 16.33 -3.97 -6.06
C LYS A 100 16.61 -4.56 -4.67
N VAL A 101 15.80 -4.18 -3.69
CA VAL A 101 15.92 -4.66 -2.29
C VAL A 101 15.63 -6.16 -2.11
N LEU A 102 15.02 -6.81 -3.10
CA LEU A 102 14.66 -8.24 -3.06
C LEU A 102 15.48 -9.07 -4.05
N GLN A 103 16.53 -8.50 -4.64
CA GLN A 103 17.44 -9.25 -5.51
C GLN A 103 18.12 -10.39 -4.74
N GLY A 104 18.17 -11.58 -5.35
CA GLY A 104 18.76 -12.77 -4.75
C GLY A 104 17.86 -13.49 -3.73
N VAL A 105 16.66 -12.96 -3.43
CA VAL A 105 15.70 -13.63 -2.55
C VAL A 105 14.88 -14.64 -3.34
N PRO A 106 14.76 -15.91 -2.91
CA PRO A 106 13.94 -16.88 -3.62
C PRO A 106 12.45 -16.49 -3.59
N LEU A 107 11.76 -16.70 -4.72
CA LEU A 107 10.34 -16.39 -4.87
C LEU A 107 9.46 -17.01 -3.78
N GLU A 108 9.81 -18.20 -3.30
CA GLU A 108 9.08 -18.86 -2.20
C GLU A 108 9.10 -18.01 -0.92
N PHE A 109 10.25 -17.42 -0.58
CA PHE A 109 10.36 -16.57 0.60
C PHE A 109 9.51 -15.31 0.45
N ILE A 110 9.52 -14.69 -0.74
CA ILE A 110 8.69 -13.52 -1.04
C ILE A 110 7.20 -13.87 -0.90
N CYS A 111 6.77 -15.03 -1.42
CA CYS A 111 5.40 -15.52 -1.27
C CYS A 111 5.03 -15.70 0.20
N ARG A 112 5.88 -16.32 1.02
CA ARG A 112 5.64 -16.48 2.47
C ARG A 112 5.46 -15.14 3.17
N GLN A 113 6.29 -14.14 2.84
CA GLN A 113 6.16 -12.79 3.39
C GLN A 113 4.83 -12.14 3.01
N ILE A 114 4.40 -12.29 1.75
CA ILE A 114 3.11 -11.75 1.29
C ILE A 114 1.95 -12.44 2.01
N VAL A 115 1.98 -13.76 2.19
CA VAL A 115 0.96 -14.49 2.96
C VAL A 115 0.88 -13.99 4.40
N GLN A 116 2.02 -13.70 5.03
CA GLN A 116 2.03 -13.15 6.38
C GLN A 116 1.40 -11.75 6.42
N GLN A 117 1.64 -10.91 5.42
CA GLN A 117 0.97 -9.60 5.32
C GLN A 117 -0.54 -9.73 5.09
N CYS A 118 -1.00 -10.75 4.35
CA CYS A 118 -2.43 -11.03 4.20
C CYS A 118 -3.10 -11.25 5.56
N ARG A 119 -2.46 -12.04 6.45
CA ARG A 119 -2.98 -12.29 7.82
C ARG A 119 -3.09 -11.00 8.63
N THR A 120 -2.12 -10.10 8.51
CA THR A 120 -2.15 -8.79 9.18
C THR A 120 -3.29 -7.91 8.66
N LEU A 121 -3.57 -7.95 7.35
CA LEU A 121 -4.67 -7.19 6.74
C LEU A 121 -6.06 -7.83 6.93
N GLY A 122 -6.11 -9.10 7.37
CA GLY A 122 -7.35 -9.87 7.45
C GLY A 122 -7.79 -10.44 6.10
N ILE A 123 -6.86 -10.62 5.18
CA ILE A 123 -7.12 -11.25 3.89
C ILE A 123 -6.88 -12.75 4.04
N GLN A 124 -7.91 -13.55 3.78
CA GLN A 124 -7.83 -15.01 3.82
C GLN A 124 -7.28 -15.52 2.49
N VAL A 125 -6.20 -16.30 2.56
CA VAL A 125 -5.60 -16.95 1.39
C VAL A 125 -6.23 -18.34 1.23
N GLN A 126 -6.91 -18.55 0.11
CA GLN A 126 -7.51 -19.84 -0.25
C GLN A 126 -6.59 -20.61 -1.19
N ARG A 127 -6.58 -21.94 -1.04
CA ARG A 127 -5.81 -22.85 -1.88
C ARG A 127 -6.50 -23.13 -3.21
N GLU A 128 -7.83 -23.09 -3.21
CA GLU A 128 -8.68 -23.36 -4.38
C GLU A 128 -9.00 -22.07 -5.15
N ASP A 129 -9.53 -22.25 -6.36
CA ASP A 129 -10.04 -21.14 -7.17
C ASP A 129 -11.32 -20.56 -6.52
N LEU A 130 -11.32 -19.25 -6.30
CA LEU A 130 -12.47 -18.57 -5.69
C LEU A 130 -13.65 -18.57 -6.66
N ASN A 131 -14.83 -18.94 -6.16
CA ASN A 131 -16.07 -18.79 -6.92
C ASN A 131 -16.44 -17.29 -7.03
N PRO A 132 -16.53 -16.72 -8.25
CA PRO A 132 -16.79 -15.29 -8.43
C PRO A 132 -18.11 -14.82 -7.81
N VAL A 133 -19.13 -15.69 -7.80
CA VAL A 133 -20.47 -15.36 -7.28
C VAL A 133 -20.43 -15.16 -5.76
N GLU A 134 -19.71 -16.02 -5.05
CA GLU A 134 -19.55 -15.94 -3.60
C GLU A 134 -18.71 -14.75 -3.20
N LEU A 135 -17.63 -14.48 -3.95
CA LEU A 135 -16.79 -13.30 -3.70
C LEU A 135 -17.59 -12.01 -3.86
N LYS A 136 -18.46 -11.92 -4.87
CA LYS A 136 -19.30 -10.73 -5.06
C LYS A 136 -20.25 -10.50 -3.89
N LYS A 137 -20.97 -11.54 -3.45
CA LYS A 137 -21.86 -11.46 -2.27
C LYS A 137 -21.11 -10.99 -1.02
N PHE A 138 -19.95 -11.59 -0.77
CA PHE A 138 -19.09 -11.22 0.35
C PHE A 138 -18.63 -9.74 0.29
N LEU A 139 -18.29 -9.25 -0.90
CA LEU A 139 -17.86 -7.85 -1.07
C LEU A 139 -19.02 -6.87 -0.88
N ASP A 140 -20.23 -7.20 -1.30
CA ASP A 140 -21.41 -6.36 -1.11
C ASP A 140 -21.80 -6.27 0.37
N GLU A 141 -21.87 -7.39 1.10
CA GLU A 141 -22.05 -7.41 2.57
C GLU A 141 -20.98 -6.57 3.27
N ARG A 142 -19.74 -6.66 2.80
CA ARG A 142 -18.62 -5.94 3.41
C ARG A 142 -18.67 -4.44 3.17
N ARG A 143 -19.22 -3.98 2.06
CA ARG A 143 -19.35 -2.53 1.76
C ARG A 143 -20.22 -1.84 2.80
N GLU A 144 -21.30 -2.47 3.24
CA GLU A 144 -22.20 -1.96 4.27
C GLU A 144 -21.47 -1.82 5.61
N ILE A 145 -20.76 -2.88 6.03
CA ILE A 145 -19.96 -2.89 7.26
C ILE A 145 -18.89 -1.79 7.23
N VAL A 146 -18.20 -1.64 6.09
CA VAL A 146 -17.14 -0.62 5.96
C VAL A 146 -17.73 0.80 6.00
N ALA A 147 -18.92 1.02 5.43
CA ALA A 147 -19.60 2.30 5.49
C ALA A 147 -19.96 2.68 6.93
N GLU A 148 -20.48 1.73 7.72
CA GLU A 148 -20.76 1.93 9.14
C GLU A 148 -19.48 2.23 9.94
N GLN A 149 -18.40 1.47 9.69
CA GLN A 149 -17.10 1.71 10.32
C GLN A 149 -16.51 3.09 10.01
N LEU A 150 -16.74 3.61 8.80
CA LEU A 150 -16.30 4.96 8.40
C LEU A 150 -17.12 6.03 9.12
N LYS A 151 -18.45 5.85 9.22
CA LYS A 151 -19.33 6.74 9.98
C LYS A 151 -18.91 6.80 11.46
N ALA A 152 -18.72 5.65 12.09
CA ALA A 152 -18.26 5.57 13.48
C ALA A 152 -16.87 6.22 13.69
N LEU A 153 -15.97 6.14 12.71
CA LEU A 153 -14.67 6.82 12.76
C LEU A 153 -14.82 8.34 12.64
N ALA A 154 -15.72 8.81 11.76
CA ALA A 154 -16.01 10.23 11.61
C ALA A 154 -16.61 10.80 12.91
N ASP A 155 -17.55 10.08 13.53
CA ASP A 155 -18.16 10.48 14.81
C ASP A 155 -17.10 10.55 15.93
N LYS A 156 -16.21 9.56 16.01
CA LYS A 156 -15.08 9.57 16.96
C LYS A 156 -14.11 10.72 16.71
N LYS A 157 -13.83 11.04 15.45
CA LYS A 157 -12.97 12.18 15.08
C LYS A 157 -13.63 13.51 15.45
N ALA A 158 -14.93 13.67 15.20
CA ALA A 158 -15.69 14.86 15.58
C ALA A 158 -15.71 15.04 17.11
N ALA A 159 -16.00 13.97 17.85
CA ALA A 159 -15.97 13.98 19.32
C ALA A 159 -14.57 14.33 19.88
N LYS A 160 -13.50 13.84 19.25
CA LYS A 160 -12.12 14.19 19.65
C LYS A 160 -11.82 15.65 19.36
N MET A 161 -12.21 16.19 18.19
CA MET A 161 -11.97 17.60 17.86
C MET A 161 -12.70 18.54 18.81
N LEU A 162 -13.95 18.25 19.18
CA LEU A 162 -14.71 19.02 20.19
C LEU A 162 -14.06 19.03 21.58
N ARG A 163 -13.23 18.04 21.91
CA ARG A 163 -12.51 17.95 23.19
C ARG A 163 -11.16 18.66 23.18
N THR A 164 -10.64 19.04 22.02
CA THR A 164 -9.30 19.65 21.88
C THR A 164 -9.32 21.15 21.59
N THR A 165 -10.51 21.73 21.43
CA THR A 165 -10.81 23.16 21.57
C THR A 165 -11.18 23.49 23.00
#